data_AF-A0A940N0J7-F1
#
_entry.id   AF-A0A940N0J7-F1
#
_cell.length_a   1.000
_cell.length_b   1.000
_cell.length_c   1.000
_cell.angle_alpha   90.00
_cell.angle_beta   90.00
_cell.angle_gamma   90.00
#
_symmetry.space_group_name_H-M   'P 1'
#
loop_
_entity.id
_entity.type
_entity.pdbx_description
1 polymer ?
#
loop_
_entity_poly.entity_id
_entity_poly.type
_entity_poly.pdbx_seq_one_letter_code
_entity_poly.pdbx_strand_id
1 'polypeptide(L)'
;MPDREVDVQAAPGMGPINLTEASDRVPWSEVDKALRVSARSGNAVLEIRGLGYTEQGHANDGLSDTAYVIVAGFGVLRCEEAPLEFTTGDVLFVPRGCPHRLERLDGEIRLWKISLAPASSIDEQPDRQGT
;
A
#
# COMPACT_ATOMS: atom_id res chain seq x y z
N MET A 1 -23.23 13.09 0.95
CA MET A 1 -22.60 12.81 -0.37
C MET A 1 -22.12 11.37 -0.28
N PRO A 2 -22.34 10.47 -1.26
CA PRO A 2 -21.79 9.13 -1.14
C PRO A 2 -20.29 9.20 -1.43
N ASP A 3 -19.49 8.70 -0.49
CA ASP A 3 -18.05 8.55 -0.63
C ASP A 3 -17.76 7.62 -1.80
N ARG A 4 -17.22 8.17 -2.88
CA ARG A 4 -16.86 7.40 -4.07
C ARG A 4 -15.46 6.83 -3.83
N GLU A 5 -15.42 5.56 -3.46
CA GLU A 5 -14.21 4.73 -3.54
C GLU A 5 -13.68 4.77 -4.99
N VAL A 6 -12.40 5.10 -5.16
CA VAL A 6 -11.76 5.18 -6.48
C VAL A 6 -10.85 3.95 -6.63
N ASP A 7 -11.47 2.84 -7.02
CA ASP A 7 -10.74 1.65 -7.49
C ASP A 7 -10.36 1.86 -8.96
N VAL A 8 -9.06 2.07 -9.21
CA VAL A 8 -8.55 2.30 -10.56
C VAL A 8 -7.84 1.05 -11.04
N GLN A 9 -8.47 0.35 -11.98
CA GLN A 9 -7.78 -0.64 -12.80
C GLN A 9 -7.07 0.07 -13.95
N ALA A 10 -5.75 -0.06 -14.01
CA ALA A 10 -4.97 0.47 -15.11
C ALA A 10 -5.37 -0.25 -16.42
N ALA A 11 -5.95 0.52 -17.34
CA ALA A 11 -6.41 0.04 -18.64
C ALA A 11 -5.53 0.61 -19.78
N PRO A 12 -5.50 -0.04 -20.97
CA PRO A 12 -4.84 0.51 -22.14
C PRO A 12 -5.38 1.92 -22.45
N GLY A 13 -4.50 2.92 -22.52
CA GLY A 13 -4.87 4.32 -22.77
C GLY A 13 -5.06 5.18 -21.51
N MET A 14 -4.88 4.63 -20.30
CA MET A 14 -4.84 5.43 -19.08
C MET A 14 -3.59 6.30 -19.05
N GLY A 15 -3.78 7.61 -18.87
CA GLY A 15 -2.68 8.56 -18.70
C GLY A 15 -1.98 8.40 -17.35
N PRO A 16 -0.80 9.02 -17.17
CA PRO A 16 -0.10 9.02 -15.88
C PRO A 16 -0.98 9.65 -14.79
N ILE A 17 -0.96 9.04 -13.59
CA ILE A 17 -1.70 9.52 -12.41
C ILE A 17 -0.68 10.05 -11.38
N ASN A 18 -0.89 11.27 -10.92
CA ASN A 18 -0.20 11.80 -9.74
C ASN A 18 -0.93 11.32 -8.48
N LEU A 19 -0.39 10.31 -7.81
CA LEU A 19 -1.02 9.70 -6.63
C LEU A 19 -1.12 10.68 -5.46
N THR A 20 -0.13 11.55 -5.27
CA THR A 20 -0.14 12.56 -4.21
C THR A 20 -1.27 13.57 -4.41
N GLU A 21 -1.43 14.10 -5.63
CA GLU A 21 -2.54 15.01 -5.91
C GLU A 21 -3.91 14.29 -5.80
N ALA A 22 -3.97 13.02 -6.21
CA ALA A 22 -5.19 12.23 -6.09
C ALA A 22 -5.60 12.05 -4.61
N SER A 23 -4.64 11.86 -3.72
CA SER A 23 -4.90 11.73 -2.28
C SER A 23 -5.30 13.04 -1.59
N ASP A 24 -4.98 14.22 -2.12
CA ASP A 24 -5.41 15.50 -1.52
C ASP A 24 -6.93 15.69 -1.55
N ARG A 25 -7.64 14.85 -2.32
CA ARG A 25 -9.09 14.90 -2.51
C ARG A 25 -9.86 14.04 -1.51
N VAL A 26 -9.16 13.30 -0.65
CA VAL A 26 -9.72 12.37 0.33
C VAL A 26 -9.02 12.52 1.69
N PRO A 27 -9.73 12.37 2.82
CA PRO A 27 -9.08 12.34 4.13
C PRO A 27 -8.03 11.22 4.19
N TRP A 28 -6.85 11.49 4.73
CA TRP A 28 -5.75 10.52 4.71
C TRP A 28 -6.06 9.21 5.46
N SER A 29 -6.96 9.28 6.44
CA SER A 29 -7.51 8.13 7.17
C SER A 29 -8.33 7.16 6.28
N GLU A 30 -8.69 7.58 5.07
CA GLU A 30 -9.54 6.83 4.14
C GLU A 30 -8.81 6.49 2.83
N VAL A 31 -7.59 6.98 2.62
CA VAL A 31 -6.85 6.79 1.36
C VAL A 31 -6.56 5.31 1.08
N ASP A 32 -6.40 4.49 2.11
CA ASP A 32 -6.15 3.04 1.97
C ASP A 32 -7.28 2.28 1.26
N LYS A 33 -8.51 2.78 1.42
CA LYS A 33 -9.73 2.28 0.79
C LYS A 33 -10.03 3.08 -0.47
N ALA A 34 -9.90 4.40 -0.40
CA ALA A 34 -10.37 5.30 -1.44
C ALA A 34 -9.44 5.37 -2.65
N LEU A 35 -8.14 5.07 -2.51
CA LEU A 35 -7.20 5.10 -3.62
C LEU A 35 -6.38 3.81 -3.71
N ARG A 36 -6.84 2.93 -4.57
CA ARG A 36 -6.15 1.70 -4.97
C ARG A 36 -5.93 1.72 -6.47
N VAL A 37 -4.68 1.57 -6.89
CA VAL A 37 -4.34 1.35 -8.30
C VAL A 37 -3.87 -0.08 -8.46
N SER A 38 -4.48 -0.81 -9.38
CA SER A 38 -4.06 -2.15 -9.75
C SER A 38 -3.73 -2.25 -11.23
N ALA A 39 -2.63 -2.90 -11.57
CA ALA A 39 -2.21 -3.14 -12.95
C ALA A 39 -1.72 -4.58 -13.10
N ARG A 40 -2.18 -5.27 -14.14
CA ARG A 40 -1.65 -6.59 -14.53
C ARG A 40 -0.56 -6.39 -15.58
N SER A 41 0.62 -6.95 -15.32
CA SER A 41 1.71 -7.00 -16.28
C SER A 41 2.26 -8.43 -16.33
N GLY A 42 2.03 -9.12 -17.44
CA GLY A 42 2.38 -10.54 -17.56
C GLY A 42 1.71 -11.39 -16.47
N ASN A 43 2.52 -12.10 -15.69
CA ASN A 43 2.09 -12.94 -14.57
C ASN A 43 2.14 -12.23 -13.21
N ALA A 44 2.30 -10.90 -13.18
CA ALA A 44 2.39 -10.13 -11.96
C ALA A 44 1.25 -9.10 -11.86
N VAL A 45 0.86 -8.81 -10.62
CA VAL A 45 -0.07 -7.74 -10.28
C VAL A 45 0.69 -6.71 -9.47
N LEU A 46 0.74 -5.50 -10.01
CA LEU A 46 1.17 -4.30 -9.30
C LEU A 46 -0.03 -3.72 -8.57
N GLU A 47 0.14 -3.43 -7.29
CA GLU A 47 -0.85 -2.77 -6.47
C GLU A 47 -0.23 -1.59 -5.73
N ILE A 48 -0.90 -0.43 -5.79
CA ILE A 48 -0.49 0.76 -5.05
C ILE A 48 -1.64 1.20 -4.15
N ARG A 49 -1.33 1.40 -2.86
CA ARG A 49 -2.27 1.89 -1.85
C ARG A 49 -1.61 2.97 -1.00
N GLY A 50 -2.35 4.00 -0.63
CA GLY A 50 -1.89 4.91 0.41
C GLY A 50 -2.16 4.30 1.77
N LEU A 51 -1.27 4.50 2.74
CA LEU A 51 -1.49 4.11 4.12
C LEU A 51 -1.43 5.35 5.01
N GLY A 52 -2.47 5.51 5.82
CA GLY A 52 -2.51 6.42 6.96
C GLY A 52 -2.51 5.61 8.24
N TYR A 53 -1.73 6.04 9.23
CA TYR A 53 -1.63 5.31 10.49
C TYR A 53 -2.24 6.05 11.67
N THR A 54 -3.06 5.32 12.41
CA THR A 54 -3.52 5.66 13.75
C THR A 54 -3.03 4.57 14.70
N GLU A 55 -1.95 4.84 15.44
CA GLU A 55 -1.37 4.12 16.62
C GLU A 55 -1.15 2.58 16.60
N GLN A 56 -1.76 1.80 15.72
CA GLN A 56 -1.62 0.34 15.64
C GLN A 56 -0.97 -0.06 14.31
N GLY A 57 0.33 -0.36 14.37
CA GLY A 57 1.16 -0.73 13.22
C GLY A 57 0.59 -1.87 12.36
N HIS A 58 0.83 -1.83 11.06
CA HIS A 58 0.28 -2.76 10.06
C HIS A 58 1.32 -3.85 9.83
N ALA A 59 0.91 -5.10 10.02
CA ALA A 59 1.74 -6.24 9.64
C ALA A 59 1.56 -6.51 8.14
N ASN A 60 2.66 -6.84 7.48
CA ASN A 60 2.68 -7.40 6.14
C ASN A 60 3.24 -8.83 6.25
N ASP A 61 2.56 -9.78 5.65
CA ASP A 61 2.89 -11.21 5.68
C ASP A 61 4.11 -11.58 4.83
N GLY A 62 4.61 -10.64 4.01
CA GLY A 62 5.77 -10.85 3.14
C GLY A 62 5.45 -11.65 1.88
N LEU A 63 4.19 -11.77 1.48
CA LEU A 63 3.82 -12.53 0.26
C LEU A 63 4.15 -11.80 -1.05
N SER A 64 4.53 -10.52 -0.98
CA SER A 64 4.85 -9.68 -2.14
C SER A 64 6.12 -8.89 -1.95
N ASP A 65 6.80 -8.57 -3.05
CA ASP A 65 7.84 -7.56 -3.05
C ASP A 65 7.18 -6.20 -2.80
N THR A 66 7.61 -5.48 -1.78
CA THR A 66 6.94 -4.25 -1.33
C THR A 66 7.93 -3.10 -1.26
N ALA A 67 7.59 -1.97 -1.88
CA ALA A 67 8.25 -0.69 -1.66
C ALA A 67 7.35 0.25 -0.87
N TYR A 68 7.92 0.94 0.11
CA TYR A 68 7.27 2.02 0.85
C TYR A 68 7.90 3.35 0.47
N VAL A 69 7.08 4.33 0.12
CA VAL A 69 7.52 5.72 -0.11
C VAL A 69 6.96 6.57 1.02
N ILE A 70 7.84 7.12 1.87
CA ILE A 70 7.42 7.90 3.05
C ILE A 70 7.15 9.34 2.62
N VAL A 71 5.87 9.73 2.63
CA VAL A 71 5.40 11.06 2.23
C VAL A 71 5.44 12.04 3.41
N ALA A 72 5.13 11.56 4.62
CA ALA A 72 5.21 12.34 5.85
C ALA A 72 5.39 11.44 7.09
N GLY A 73 6.00 12.01 8.12
CA GLY A 73 6.26 11.37 9.42
C GLY A 73 7.55 10.55 9.46
N PHE A 74 7.76 9.83 10.55
CA PHE A 74 8.91 8.96 10.80
C PHE A 74 8.53 7.71 11.61
N GLY A 75 9.34 6.67 11.53
CA GLY A 75 9.07 5.44 12.26
C GLY A 75 10.15 4.39 12.09
N VAL A 76 9.78 3.15 12.40
CA VAL A 76 10.68 1.99 12.33
C VAL A 76 10.02 0.88 11.54
N LEU A 77 10.69 0.42 10.49
CA LEU A 77 10.38 -0.83 9.82
C LEU A 77 11.07 -1.97 10.60
N ARG A 78 10.26 -2.89 11.14
CA ARG A 78 10.73 -4.14 11.74
C ARG A 78 10.60 -5.26 10.73
N CYS A 79 11.74 -5.80 10.32
CA CYS A 79 11.83 -7.05 9.59
C CYS A 79 12.76 -7.98 10.40
N GLU A 80 12.21 -9.03 11.00
CA GLU A 80 12.94 -9.91 11.91
C GLU A 80 13.67 -9.14 13.05
N GLU A 81 14.95 -9.41 13.29
CA GLU A 81 15.72 -8.80 14.41
C GLU A 81 16.26 -7.40 14.12
N ALA A 82 16.27 -6.95 12.85
CA ALA A 82 16.90 -5.68 12.48
C ALA A 82 15.85 -4.56 12.30
N PRO A 83 15.79 -3.57 13.23
CA PRO A 83 15.04 -2.35 12.99
C PRO A 83 15.72 -1.49 11.94
N LEU A 84 14.92 -0.93 11.03
CA LEU A 84 15.32 0.12 10.11
C LEU A 84 14.49 1.38 10.39
N GLU A 85 15.14 2.44 10.87
CA GLU A 85 14.50 3.74 11.03
C GLU A 85 14.24 4.38 9.67
N PHE A 86 13.16 5.14 9.55
CA PHE A 86 12.81 5.88 8.34
C PHE A 86 12.19 7.23 8.68
N THR A 87 12.29 8.16 7.73
CA THR A 87 11.70 9.49 7.79
C THR A 87 11.14 9.91 6.44
N THR A 88 10.56 11.11 6.39
CA THR A 88 9.97 11.71 5.19
C THR A 88 10.99 11.79 4.05
N GLY A 89 10.60 11.31 2.88
CA GLY A 89 11.44 11.25 1.68
C GLY A 89 12.17 9.90 1.50
N ASP A 90 12.20 9.04 2.51
CA ASP A 90 12.82 7.73 2.39
C ASP A 90 12.00 6.80 1.47
N VAL A 91 12.71 5.91 0.80
CA VAL A 91 12.14 4.80 0.03
C VAL A 91 12.70 3.50 0.57
N LEU A 92 11.81 2.67 1.11
CA LEU A 92 12.18 1.39 1.70
C LEU A 92 11.76 0.27 0.77
N PHE A 93 12.61 -0.74 0.61
CA PHE A 93 12.28 -1.95 -0.13
C PHE A 93 12.33 -3.16 0.80
N VAL A 94 11.28 -3.97 0.76
CA VAL A 94 11.19 -5.24 1.48
C VAL A 94 10.92 -6.35 0.47
N PRO A 95 11.85 -7.30 0.29
CA PRO A 95 11.67 -8.39 -0.64
C PRO A 95 10.60 -9.37 -0.14
N ARG A 96 9.98 -10.09 -1.08
CA ARG A 96 9.10 -11.21 -0.79
C ARG A 96 9.82 -12.25 0.09
N GLY A 97 9.09 -12.80 1.06
CA GLY A 97 9.60 -13.73 2.06
C GLY A 97 10.03 -13.07 3.37
N CYS A 98 9.87 -11.75 3.49
CA CYS A 98 10.20 -10.99 4.68
C CYS A 98 8.94 -10.41 5.33
N PRO A 99 8.30 -11.13 6.26
CA PRO A 99 7.23 -10.56 7.09
C PRO A 99 7.76 -9.36 7.87
N HIS A 100 6.98 -8.28 7.90
CA HIS A 100 7.44 -7.03 8.49
C HIS A 100 6.29 -6.20 9.06
N ARG A 101 6.64 -5.23 9.91
CA ARG A 101 5.70 -4.29 10.51
C ARG A 101 6.31 -2.90 10.56
N LEU A 102 5.48 -1.88 10.35
CA LEU A 102 5.83 -0.49 10.66
C LEU A 102 5.41 -0.17 12.10
N GLU A 103 6.36 0.32 12.91
CA GLU A 103 6.24 0.61 14.34
C GLU A 103 6.73 2.03 14.69
N ARG A 104 6.50 2.45 15.95
CA ARG A 104 6.98 3.73 16.54
C ARG A 104 6.70 4.92 15.62
N LEU A 105 5.47 4.97 15.17
CA LEU A 105 4.97 5.99 14.27
C LEU A 105 4.67 7.24 15.10
N ASP A 106 5.38 8.32 14.83
CA ASP A 106 5.15 9.62 15.45
C ASP A 106 4.97 10.68 14.36
N GLY A 107 4.09 11.64 14.66
CA GLY A 107 3.44 12.50 13.68
C GLY A 107 2.37 11.79 12.84
N GLU A 108 1.72 12.55 11.95
CA GLU A 108 0.79 11.98 10.97
C GLU A 108 1.58 11.25 9.87
N ILE A 109 1.68 9.92 9.99
CA ILE A 109 2.34 9.11 8.95
C ILE A 109 1.48 9.05 7.69
N ARG A 110 2.14 9.36 6.58
CA ARG A 110 1.58 9.23 5.24
C ARG A 110 2.58 8.52 4.36
N LEU A 111 2.18 7.41 3.75
CA LEU A 111 3.07 6.66 2.88
C LEU A 111 2.32 5.95 1.75
N TRP A 112 3.05 5.64 0.68
CA TRP A 112 2.58 4.75 -0.38
C TRP A 112 3.15 3.36 -0.18
N LYS A 113 2.30 2.34 -0.18
CA LYS A 113 2.69 0.93 -0.29
C LYS A 113 2.52 0.51 -1.75
N ILE A 114 3.62 0.12 -2.38
CA ILE A 114 3.67 -0.38 -3.76
C ILE A 114 4.06 -1.85 -3.68
N SER A 115 3.17 -2.75 -4.07
CA SER A 115 3.36 -4.20 -3.95
C SER A 115 3.35 -4.85 -5.33
N LEU A 116 4.27 -5.78 -5.55
CA LEU A 116 4.29 -6.64 -6.72
C LEU A 116 4.15 -8.09 -6.26
N ALA A 117 3.06 -8.73 -6.69
CA ALA A 117 2.75 -10.12 -6.36
C ALA A 117 2.53 -10.93 -7.64
N PRO A 118 2.81 -12.24 -7.63
CA PRO A 118 2.31 -13.14 -8.67
C PRO A 118 0.79 -13.02 -8.83
N ALA A 119 0.29 -13.11 -10.06
CA ALA A 119 -1.15 -13.03 -10.34
C ALA A 119 -1.93 -14.20 -9.72
N SER A 120 -1.26 -15.34 -9.52
CA SER A 120 -1.81 -16.54 -8.87
C SER A 120 -2.00 -16.41 -7.36
N SER A 121 -1.49 -15.34 -6.73
CA SER A 121 -1.63 -15.10 -5.28
C SER A 121 -2.76 -14.13 -4.93
N ILE A 122 -3.58 -13.69 -5.90
CA ILE A 122 -4.72 -12.78 -5.66
C ILE A 122 -6.08 -13.49 -5.82
N ASP A 123 -6.12 -14.74 -6.32
CA ASP A 123 -7.34 -15.54 -6.38
C ASP A 123 -7.45 -16.48 -5.17
N GLU A 124 -7.98 -15.98 -4.05
CA GLU A 124 -8.76 -16.78 -3.09
C GLU A 124 -9.60 -15.86 -2.18
N GLN A 125 -10.64 -15.26 -2.76
CA GLN A 125 -11.81 -14.86 -1.99
C GLN A 125 -12.97 -15.71 -2.54
N PRO A 126 -13.43 -16.76 -1.82
CA PRO A 126 -14.49 -17.61 -2.33
C PRO A 126 -15.76 -16.78 -2.45
N ASP A 127 -16.32 -16.76 -3.65
CA ASP A 127 -17.69 -16.37 -3.92
C ASP A 127 -18.59 -16.92 -2.81
N ARG A 128 -19.18 -16.04 -2.00
CA ARG A 128 -20.41 -16.38 -1.30
C ARG A 128 -21.51 -16.48 -2.35
N GLN A 129 -21.57 -17.63 -3.03
CA GLN A 129 -22.78 -18.05 -3.73
C GLN A 129 -23.83 -18.34 -2.68
N GLY A 130 -24.92 -17.58 -2.76
CA GLY A 130 -26.11 -17.84 -2.00
C GLY A 130 -26.73 -19.18 -2.39
N THR A 131 -27.32 -19.83 -1.40
CA THR A 131 -28.62 -20.49 -1.55
C THR A 131 -29.31 -20.46 -0.20
#